data_AF-A0A2E3X2H3-F1
#
_entry.id   AF-A0A2E3X2H3-F1
#
_cell.length_a   1.000
_cell.length_b   1.000
_cell.length_c   1.000
_cell.angle_alpha   90.00
_cell.angle_beta   90.00
_cell.angle_gamma   90.00
#
_symmetry.space_group_name_H-M   'P 1'
#
loop_
_entity.id
_entity.type
_entity.pdbx_description
1 polymer ?
#
loop_
_entity_poly.entity_id
_entity_poly.type
_entity_poly.pdbx_seq_one_letter_code
_entity_poly.pdbx_strand_id
1 'polypeptide(L)'
;MRREILYAATIAIGLPISRYFSEWPVNIWCIGLFIFLFIQAKRKERIEMVAVLAFATPMELFFSEFWLIYEYQRDLMPLYVPVGHWFLFDLGRRIADRLPESKTMARWVLVPFVPLTIWMAFDGIDTSGLVLLLLMFGLIRFGPAPMLYAVMAWLALLMELWGTGLGTWTWAPEVPWTPLTAWNPPLLCGAFYGLGDLLVNISTEKFNDASEPLG
;
A
#
# COMPACT_ATOMS: atom_id res chain seq x y z
N MET A 1 13.72 18.16 -6.56
CA MET A 1 12.43 17.98 -5.85
C MET A 1 12.53 16.72 -5.01
N ARG A 2 12.17 16.77 -3.72
CA ARG A 2 12.13 15.58 -2.85
C ARG A 2 11.11 14.58 -3.43
N ARG A 3 11.53 13.34 -3.73
CA ARG A 3 10.68 12.32 -4.38
C ARG A 3 9.38 12.09 -3.60
N GLU A 4 9.42 12.27 -2.29
CA GLU A 4 8.28 12.17 -1.39
C GLU A 4 7.14 13.12 -1.77
N ILE A 5 7.46 14.38 -2.06
CA ILE A 5 6.48 15.39 -2.48
C ILE A 5 5.92 15.03 -3.85
N LEU A 6 6.77 14.54 -4.75
CA LEU A 6 6.36 14.11 -6.08
C LEU A 6 5.37 12.94 -6.01
N TYR A 7 5.62 11.94 -5.16
CA TYR A 7 4.71 10.81 -4.97
C TYR A 7 3.40 11.24 -4.33
N ALA A 8 3.46 12.00 -3.24
CA ALA A 8 2.26 12.52 -2.58
C ALA A 8 1.40 13.38 -3.52
N ALA A 9 2.01 14.27 -4.29
CA ALA A 9 1.31 15.08 -5.28
C ALA A 9 0.72 14.24 -6.42
N THR A 10 1.47 13.23 -6.90
CA THR A 10 0.98 12.31 -7.94
C THR A 10 -0.29 11.58 -7.49
N ILE A 11 -0.36 11.13 -6.23
CA ILE A 11 -1.55 10.48 -5.69
C ILE A 11 -2.68 11.49 -5.46
N ALA A 12 -2.39 12.58 -4.74
CA ALA A 12 -3.39 13.56 -4.34
C ALA A 12 -4.07 14.25 -5.52
N ILE A 13 -3.33 14.54 -6.59
CA ILE A 13 -3.84 15.20 -7.81
C ILE A 13 -4.29 14.17 -8.84
N GLY A 14 -3.57 13.06 -8.98
CA GLY A 14 -3.86 12.03 -9.98
C GLY A 14 -5.22 11.36 -9.74
N LEU A 15 -5.59 11.07 -8.49
CA LEU A 15 -6.87 10.43 -8.19
C LEU A 15 -8.10 11.28 -8.58
N PRO A 16 -8.19 12.58 -8.24
CA PRO A 16 -9.24 13.46 -8.75
C PRO A 16 -9.29 13.56 -10.27
N ILE A 17 -8.14 13.64 -10.95
CA ILE A 17 -8.10 13.67 -12.43
C ILE A 17 -8.64 12.34 -12.99
N SER A 18 -8.21 11.21 -12.42
CA SER A 18 -8.70 9.89 -12.79
C SER A 18 -10.21 9.77 -12.58
N ARG A 19 -10.73 10.30 -11.48
CA ARG A 19 -12.16 10.24 -11.12
C ARG A 19 -13.02 11.13 -12.01
N TYR A 20 -12.71 12.42 -12.09
CA TYR A 20 -13.60 13.41 -12.68
C TYR A 20 -13.36 13.69 -14.17
N PHE A 21 -12.19 13.32 -14.69
CA PHE A 21 -11.82 13.61 -16.07
C PHE A 21 -11.54 12.33 -16.87
N SER A 22 -10.42 11.66 -16.59
CA SER A 22 -10.01 10.44 -17.31
C SER A 22 -8.82 9.80 -16.61
N GLU A 23 -8.71 8.48 -16.65
CA GLU A 23 -7.50 7.77 -16.25
C GLU A 23 -6.31 7.99 -17.20
N TRP A 24 -6.54 8.31 -18.48
CA TRP A 24 -5.46 8.34 -19.48
C TRP A 24 -4.30 9.30 -19.13
N PRO A 25 -4.55 10.56 -18.71
CA PRO A 25 -3.47 11.45 -18.28
C PRO A 25 -2.69 10.90 -17.09
N VAL A 26 -3.39 10.23 -16.17
CA VAL A 26 -2.80 9.66 -14.95
C VAL A 26 -1.98 8.42 -15.28
N ASN A 27 -2.48 7.55 -16.17
CA ASN A 27 -1.76 6.40 -16.71
C ASN A 27 -0.45 6.85 -17.37
N ILE A 28 -0.52 7.82 -18.29
CA ILE A 28 0.66 8.34 -19.00
C ILE A 28 1.67 8.94 -18.01
N TRP A 29 1.21 9.75 -17.06
CA TRP A 29 2.07 10.36 -16.05
C TRP A 29 2.74 9.31 -15.15
N CYS A 30 1.97 8.42 -14.54
CA CYS A 30 2.48 7.44 -13.59
C CYS A 30 3.42 6.44 -14.27
N ILE A 31 3.06 5.93 -15.45
CA ILE A 31 3.93 5.00 -16.19
C ILE A 31 5.19 5.73 -16.66
N GLY A 32 5.06 6.95 -17.20
CA GLY A 32 6.21 7.76 -17.62
C GLY A 32 7.16 8.07 -16.47
N LEU A 33 6.62 8.47 -15.31
CA LEU A 33 7.39 8.72 -14.10
C LEU A 33 8.08 7.43 -13.60
N PHE A 34 7.38 6.30 -13.60
CA PHE A 34 7.96 5.02 -13.22
C PHE A 34 9.13 4.64 -14.13
N ILE A 35 8.97 4.73 -15.45
CA ILE A 35 10.04 4.45 -16.43
C ILE A 35 11.23 5.39 -16.21
N PHE A 36 10.97 6.69 -16.04
CA PHE A 36 12.02 7.67 -15.77
C PHE A 36 12.82 7.32 -14.50
N LEU A 37 12.13 6.98 -13.41
CA LEU A 37 12.77 6.54 -12.16
C LEU A 37 13.53 5.23 -12.34
N PHE A 38 12.97 4.27 -13.08
CA PHE A 38 13.59 2.98 -13.34
C PHE A 38 14.92 3.14 -14.11
N ILE A 39 14.96 4.01 -15.11
CA ILE A 39 16.17 4.31 -15.88
C ILE A 39 17.26 4.92 -14.97
N GLN A 40 16.89 5.76 -14.01
CA GLN A 40 17.83 6.39 -13.08
C GLN A 40 18.20 5.52 -11.86
N ALA A 41 17.39 4.53 -11.55
CA ALA A 41 17.54 3.69 -10.37
C ALA A 41 18.79 2.82 -10.43
N LYS A 42 19.39 2.56 -9.25
CA LYS A 42 20.47 1.59 -9.10
C LYS A 42 19.92 0.16 -9.27
N ARG A 43 20.80 -0.83 -9.50
CA ARG A 43 20.42 -2.23 -9.70
C ARG A 43 19.44 -2.75 -8.63
N LYS A 44 19.75 -2.52 -7.34
CA LYS A 44 18.90 -2.94 -6.23
C LYS A 44 17.50 -2.32 -6.31
N GLU A 45 17.43 -1.01 -6.48
CA GLU A 45 16.16 -0.28 -6.58
C GLU A 45 15.34 -0.75 -7.78
N ARG A 46 15.96 -1.04 -8.94
CA ARG A 46 15.28 -1.63 -10.09
C ARG A 46 14.67 -2.99 -9.79
N ILE A 47 15.38 -3.84 -9.03
CA ILE A 47 14.87 -5.16 -8.61
C ILE A 47 13.67 -4.99 -7.69
N GLU A 48 13.75 -4.08 -6.71
CA GLU A 48 12.62 -3.76 -5.82
C GLU A 48 11.42 -3.20 -6.59
N MET A 49 11.65 -2.32 -7.56
CA MET A 49 10.61 -1.79 -8.45
C MET A 49 9.85 -2.92 -9.16
N VAL A 50 10.59 -3.86 -9.76
CA VAL A 50 9.97 -4.99 -10.46
C VAL A 50 9.29 -5.94 -9.47
N ALA A 51 9.88 -6.19 -8.30
CA ALA A 51 9.30 -7.04 -7.27
C ALA A 51 7.96 -6.47 -6.76
N VAL A 52 7.88 -5.15 -6.52
CA VAL A 52 6.63 -4.49 -6.13
C VAL A 52 5.57 -4.70 -7.20
N LEU A 53 5.86 -4.45 -8.47
CA LEU A 53 4.90 -4.69 -9.56
C LEU A 53 4.49 -6.16 -9.64
N ALA A 54 5.43 -7.09 -9.49
CA ALA A 54 5.20 -8.52 -9.59
C ALA A 54 4.30 -9.07 -8.48
N PHE A 55 4.33 -8.49 -7.28
CA PHE A 55 3.41 -8.87 -6.19
C PHE A 55 2.13 -8.03 -6.21
N ALA A 56 2.23 -6.71 -6.35
CA ALA A 56 1.08 -5.81 -6.27
C ALA A 56 0.06 -6.07 -7.38
N THR A 57 0.51 -6.23 -8.64
CA THR A 57 -0.41 -6.42 -9.77
C THR A 57 -1.32 -7.65 -9.61
N PRO A 58 -0.80 -8.86 -9.36
CA PRO A 58 -1.68 -10.02 -9.19
C PRO A 58 -2.50 -9.97 -7.90
N MET A 59 -1.98 -9.40 -6.80
CA MET A 59 -2.77 -9.22 -5.58
C MET A 59 -3.94 -8.27 -5.82
N GLU A 60 -3.69 -7.14 -6.48
CA GLU A 60 -4.69 -6.14 -6.83
C GLU A 60 -5.78 -6.73 -7.75
N LEU A 61 -5.37 -7.43 -8.81
CA LEU A 61 -6.32 -8.13 -9.70
C LEU A 61 -7.10 -9.21 -8.96
N PHE A 62 -6.47 -9.93 -8.03
CA PHE A 62 -7.19 -10.90 -7.21
C PHE A 62 -8.22 -10.21 -6.31
N PHE A 63 -7.87 -9.08 -5.69
CA PHE A 63 -8.77 -8.33 -4.81
C PHE A 63 -9.92 -7.67 -5.56
N SER A 64 -9.65 -7.03 -6.70
CA SER A 64 -10.65 -6.27 -7.44
C SER A 64 -11.46 -7.08 -8.44
N GLU A 65 -10.88 -8.11 -9.08
CA GLU A 65 -11.54 -8.80 -10.20
C GLU A 65 -12.01 -10.22 -9.85
N PHE A 66 -11.36 -10.87 -8.87
CA PHE A 66 -11.68 -12.25 -8.51
C PHE A 66 -12.42 -12.35 -7.17
N TRP A 67 -11.85 -11.77 -6.12
CA TRP A 67 -12.42 -11.76 -4.78
C TRP A 67 -13.49 -10.68 -4.61
N LEU A 68 -13.44 -9.62 -5.41
CA LEU A 68 -14.42 -8.51 -5.41
C LEU A 68 -14.58 -7.88 -4.02
N ILE A 69 -13.47 -7.74 -3.27
CA ILE A 69 -13.49 -7.08 -1.95
C ILE A 69 -13.64 -5.55 -2.10
N TYR A 70 -13.30 -5.01 -3.27
CA TYR A 70 -13.63 -3.67 -3.72
C TYR A 70 -13.68 -3.63 -5.24
N GLU A 71 -14.42 -2.67 -5.78
CA GLU A 71 -14.55 -2.47 -7.23
C GLU A 71 -14.08 -1.08 -7.62
N TYR A 72 -13.39 -0.98 -8.76
CA TYR A 72 -13.00 0.29 -9.35
C TYR A 72 -14.16 0.94 -10.09
N GLN A 73 -14.16 2.27 -10.16
CA GLN A 73 -15.19 3.06 -10.83
C GLN A 73 -15.48 2.74 -12.31
N ARG A 74 -14.60 1.99 -12.98
CA ARG A 74 -14.70 1.59 -14.40
C ARG A 74 -14.55 0.09 -14.58
N ASP A 75 -14.96 -0.68 -13.56
CA ASP A 75 -14.97 -2.15 -13.49
C ASP A 75 -13.61 -2.84 -13.57
N LEU A 76 -12.57 -2.19 -14.07
CA LEU A 76 -11.22 -2.71 -14.18
C LEU A 76 -10.23 -1.86 -13.40
N MET A 77 -9.25 -2.54 -12.80
CA MET A 77 -8.07 -1.91 -12.22
C MET A 77 -7.35 -0.97 -13.23
N PRO A 78 -7.20 0.33 -12.92
CA PRO A 78 -6.45 1.26 -13.77
C PRO A 78 -4.96 0.92 -13.89
N LEU A 79 -4.37 1.17 -15.07
CA LEU A 79 -2.97 0.84 -15.35
C LEU A 79 -1.94 1.61 -14.50
N TYR A 80 -2.32 2.75 -13.92
CA TYR A 80 -1.46 3.46 -12.98
C TYR A 80 -1.36 2.79 -11.61
N VAL A 81 -2.25 1.86 -11.25
CA VAL A 81 -2.30 1.25 -9.91
C VAL A 81 -1.05 0.41 -9.61
N PRO A 82 -0.58 -0.50 -10.50
CA PRO A 82 0.65 -1.26 -10.26
C PRO A 82 1.88 -0.40 -10.01
N VAL A 83 2.08 0.66 -10.79
CA VAL A 83 3.21 1.59 -10.60
C VAL A 83 2.98 2.55 -9.43
N GLY A 84 1.72 2.83 -9.08
CA GLY A 84 1.34 3.59 -7.89
C GLY A 84 1.76 2.90 -6.60
N HIS A 85 1.70 1.57 -6.55
CA HIS A 85 2.21 0.79 -5.41
C HIS A 85 3.70 1.02 -5.17
N TRP A 86 4.51 1.15 -6.23
CA TRP A 86 5.91 1.53 -6.07
C TRP A 86 6.06 2.93 -5.47
N PHE A 87 5.26 3.90 -5.89
CA PHE A 87 5.32 5.27 -5.34
C PHE A 87 4.97 5.30 -3.85
N LEU A 88 3.94 4.56 -3.45
CA LEU A 88 3.55 4.46 -2.05
C LEU A 88 4.61 3.71 -1.23
N PHE A 89 5.14 2.60 -1.76
CA PHE A 89 6.23 1.84 -1.14
C PHE A 89 7.49 2.67 -0.93
N ASP A 90 8.00 3.34 -1.97
CA ASP A 90 9.23 4.16 -1.85
C ASP A 90 8.99 5.39 -0.97
N LEU A 91 7.77 5.96 -0.97
CA LEU A 91 7.39 7.02 -0.03
C LEU A 91 7.43 6.52 1.42
N GLY A 92 6.77 5.38 1.70
CA GLY A 92 6.73 4.76 3.02
C GLY A 92 8.12 4.41 3.53
N ARG A 93 8.95 3.80 2.68
CA ARG A 93 10.35 3.50 2.99
C ARG A 93 11.13 4.75 3.37
N ARG A 94 11.08 5.80 2.55
CA ARG A 94 11.79 7.08 2.84
C ARG A 94 11.32 7.78 4.11
N ILE A 95 10.06 7.60 4.50
CA ILE A 95 9.53 8.13 5.77
C ILE A 95 10.01 7.26 6.93
N ALA A 96 9.91 5.93 6.79
CA ALA A 96 10.36 4.97 7.80
C ALA A 96 11.86 5.09 8.09
N ASP A 97 12.70 5.30 7.08
CA ASP A 97 14.15 5.48 7.21
C ASP A 97 14.54 6.73 8.02
N ARG A 98 13.61 7.68 8.21
CA ARG A 98 13.82 8.88 9.05
C ARG A 98 13.33 8.69 10.48
N LEU A 99 12.68 7.58 10.78
CA LEU A 99 12.13 7.26 12.08
C LEU A 99 13.04 6.26 12.82
N PRO A 100 12.98 6.21 14.15
CA PRO A 100 13.76 5.23 14.91
C PRO A 100 13.36 3.80 14.56
N GLU A 101 14.35 2.96 14.26
CA GLU A 101 14.13 1.54 13.99
C GLU A 101 13.82 0.80 15.30
N SER A 102 12.56 0.85 15.73
CA SER A 102 12.11 0.25 16.98
C SER A 102 10.77 -0.44 16.80
N LYS A 103 10.73 -1.75 17.07
CA LYS A 103 9.48 -2.53 17.12
C LYS A 103 8.49 -1.97 18.13
N THR A 104 8.98 -1.45 19.25
CA THR A 104 8.13 -0.83 20.27
C THR A 104 7.52 0.45 19.72
N MET A 105 8.32 1.32 19.09
CA MET A 105 7.80 2.55 18.48
C MET A 105 6.80 2.25 17.36
N ALA A 106 7.10 1.28 16.48
CA ALA A 106 6.21 0.86 15.41
C ALA A 106 4.84 0.40 15.95
N ARG A 107 4.80 -0.33 17.07
CA ARG A 107 3.53 -0.69 17.73
C ARG A 107 2.79 0.54 18.23
N TRP A 108 3.48 1.49 18.87
CA TRP A 108 2.87 2.73 19.35
C TRP A 108 2.25 3.54 18.22
N VAL A 109 2.86 3.54 17.03
CA VAL A 109 2.30 4.18 15.83
C VAL A 109 0.98 3.53 15.40
N LEU A 110 0.75 2.24 15.68
CA LEU A 110 -0.53 1.56 15.39
C LEU A 110 -1.58 1.63 16.49
N VAL A 111 -1.19 1.95 17.73
CA VAL A 111 -2.14 2.00 18.88
C VAL A 111 -3.40 2.82 18.60
N PRO A 112 -3.36 3.97 17.89
CA PRO A 112 -4.57 4.73 17.58
C PRO A 112 -5.65 3.95 16.80
N PHE A 113 -5.29 2.91 16.04
CA PHE A 113 -6.27 2.09 15.32
C PHE A 113 -7.05 1.15 16.23
N VAL A 114 -6.44 0.69 17.33
CA VAL A 114 -7.00 -0.35 18.22
C VAL A 114 -8.40 0.00 18.75
N PRO A 115 -8.65 1.16 19.40
CA PRO A 115 -9.96 1.43 19.99
C PRO A 115 -11.05 1.52 18.92
N LEU A 116 -10.75 2.13 17.77
CA LEU A 116 -11.71 2.31 16.69
C LEU A 116 -12.05 0.96 16.03
N THR A 117 -11.04 0.13 15.76
CA THR A 117 -11.25 -1.22 15.22
C THR A 117 -12.10 -2.09 16.15
N ILE A 118 -11.84 -2.07 17.45
CA ILE A 118 -12.63 -2.84 18.43
C ILE A 118 -14.08 -2.37 18.46
N TRP A 119 -14.30 -1.05 18.46
CA TRP A 119 -15.64 -0.47 18.45
C TRP A 119 -16.41 -0.82 17.16
N MET A 120 -15.79 -0.64 15.99
CA MET A 120 -16.42 -0.95 14.70
C MET A 120 -16.76 -2.44 14.56
N ALA A 121 -15.91 -3.32 15.08
CA ALA A 121 -16.17 -4.75 15.07
C ALA A 121 -17.31 -5.14 16.04
N PHE A 122 -17.39 -4.50 17.20
CA PHE A 122 -18.48 -4.73 18.15
C PHE A 122 -19.84 -4.28 17.59
N ASP A 123 -19.87 -3.15 16.87
CA ASP A 123 -21.08 -2.62 16.23
C ASP A 123 -21.43 -3.33 14.90
N GLY A 124 -20.56 -4.23 14.43
CA GLY A 124 -20.74 -4.98 13.18
C GLY A 124 -20.40 -4.19 11.91
N ILE A 125 -19.92 -2.95 12.02
CA ILE A 125 -19.56 -2.07 10.89
C ILE A 125 -18.35 -2.64 10.13
N ASP A 126 -17.30 -3.04 10.84
CA ASP A 126 -16.08 -3.60 10.26
C ASP A 126 -15.49 -4.68 11.17
N THR A 127 -15.95 -5.92 10.98
CA THR A 127 -15.43 -7.07 11.70
C THR A 127 -14.13 -7.60 11.09
N SER A 128 -13.90 -7.36 9.78
CA SER A 128 -12.65 -7.69 9.10
C SER A 128 -11.45 -6.93 9.69
N GLY A 129 -11.69 -5.72 10.20
CA GLY A 129 -10.70 -4.87 10.85
C GLY A 129 -9.95 -5.58 11.98
N LEU A 130 -10.58 -6.49 12.74
CA LEU A 130 -9.89 -7.28 13.78
C LEU A 130 -8.84 -8.22 13.19
N VAL A 131 -9.16 -8.88 12.07
CA VAL A 131 -8.22 -9.76 11.35
C VAL A 131 -7.05 -8.95 10.82
N LEU A 132 -7.33 -7.78 10.22
CA LEU A 132 -6.31 -6.88 9.69
C LEU A 132 -5.43 -6.29 10.81
N LEU A 133 -5.99 -5.98 11.98
CA LEU A 133 -5.25 -5.53 13.16
C LEU A 133 -4.27 -6.60 13.65
N LEU A 134 -4.73 -7.85 13.77
CA LEU A 134 -3.88 -8.98 14.14
C LEU A 134 -2.76 -9.20 13.13
N LEU A 135 -3.08 -9.13 11.83
CA LEU A 135 -2.10 -9.23 10.76
C LEU A 135 -1.05 -8.12 10.88
N MET A 136 -1.46 -6.87 11.09
CA MET A 136 -0.54 -5.74 11.27
C MET A 136 0.40 -5.91 12.47
N PHE A 137 -0.12 -6.30 13.63
CA PHE A 137 0.73 -6.58 14.78
C PHE A 137 1.65 -7.78 14.55
N GLY A 138 1.19 -8.80 13.82
CA GLY A 138 2.00 -9.93 13.36
C GLY A 138 3.17 -9.47 12.48
N LEU A 139 2.91 -8.63 11.49
CA LEU A 139 3.94 -8.05 10.61
C LEU A 139 4.97 -7.26 11.41
N ILE A 140 4.56 -6.40 12.34
CA ILE A 140 5.49 -5.65 13.20
C ILE A 140 6.30 -6.59 14.12
N ARG A 141 5.68 -7.66 14.62
CA ARG A 141 6.32 -8.59 15.55
C ARG A 141 7.38 -9.45 14.86
N PHE A 142 7.07 -9.96 13.68
CA PHE A 142 7.84 -11.01 13.00
C PHE A 142 8.56 -10.54 11.74
N GLY A 143 8.09 -9.48 11.08
CA GLY A 143 8.70 -9.00 9.84
C GLY A 143 10.01 -8.22 10.04
N PRO A 144 10.83 -8.12 8.98
CA PRO A 144 12.13 -7.45 8.99
C PRO A 144 12.03 -5.92 9.10
N ALA A 145 10.95 -5.29 8.62
CA ALA A 145 10.84 -3.84 8.52
C ALA A 145 9.64 -3.26 9.33
N PRO A 146 9.65 -3.36 10.67
CA PRO A 146 8.50 -3.01 11.51
C PRO A 146 8.02 -1.57 11.36
N MET A 147 8.96 -0.61 11.21
CA MET A 147 8.61 0.80 11.05
C MET A 147 8.00 1.09 9.67
N LEU A 148 8.46 0.39 8.63
CA LEU A 148 7.86 0.48 7.29
C LEU A 148 6.39 0.06 7.34
N TYR A 149 6.08 -1.09 7.95
CA TYR A 149 4.69 -1.56 8.05
C TYR A 149 3.81 -0.56 8.81
N ALA A 150 4.31 0.00 9.92
CA ALA A 150 3.58 0.99 10.71
C ALA A 150 3.30 2.29 9.92
N VAL A 151 4.29 2.79 9.17
CA VAL A 151 4.12 3.96 8.29
C VAL A 151 3.15 3.65 7.15
N MET A 152 3.26 2.48 6.55
CA MET A 152 2.42 2.07 5.43
C MET A 152 0.96 1.88 5.83
N ALA A 153 0.67 1.46 7.08
CA ALA A 153 -0.70 1.44 7.59
C ALA A 153 -1.37 2.83 7.50
N TRP A 154 -0.65 3.89 7.87
CA TRP A 154 -1.16 5.26 7.80
C TRP A 154 -1.20 5.80 6.37
N LEU A 155 -0.15 5.58 5.57
CA LEU A 155 -0.10 6.06 4.19
C LEU A 155 -1.18 5.40 3.32
N ALA A 156 -1.36 4.09 3.47
CA ALA A 156 -2.41 3.34 2.80
C ALA A 156 -3.79 3.86 3.22
N LEU A 157 -4.05 4.00 4.53
CA LEU A 157 -5.33 4.52 5.00
C LEU A 157 -5.64 5.93 4.45
N LEU A 158 -4.67 6.85 4.44
CA LEU A 158 -4.87 8.19 3.90
C LEU A 158 -5.21 8.15 2.40
N MET A 159 -4.50 7.32 1.63
CA MET A 159 -4.74 7.14 0.20
C MET A 159 -6.10 6.48 -0.06
N GLU A 160 -6.47 5.48 0.74
CA GLU A 160 -7.73 4.76 0.67
C GLU A 160 -8.92 5.64 1.01
N LEU A 161 -8.83 6.44 2.08
CA LEU A 161 -9.86 7.44 2.42
C LEU A 161 -10.03 8.47 1.31
N TRP A 162 -8.93 8.87 0.68
CA TRP A 162 -8.99 9.80 -0.46
C TRP A 162 -9.62 9.16 -1.69
N GLY A 163 -9.19 7.95 -2.06
CA GLY A 163 -9.70 7.23 -3.23
C GLY A 163 -11.17 6.86 -3.12
N THR A 164 -11.57 6.30 -1.98
CA THR A 164 -12.97 5.92 -1.70
C THR A 164 -13.86 7.13 -1.49
N GLY A 165 -13.36 8.19 -0.83
CA GLY A 165 -14.08 9.46 -0.68
C GLY A 165 -14.38 10.15 -2.01
N LEU A 166 -13.50 9.99 -3.01
CA LEU A 166 -13.74 10.44 -4.40
C LEU A 166 -14.66 9.48 -5.18
N GLY A 167 -14.83 8.24 -4.72
CA GLY A 167 -15.50 7.17 -5.44
C GLY A 167 -14.67 6.60 -6.59
N THR A 168 -13.34 6.59 -6.47
CA THR A 168 -12.44 5.97 -7.47
C THR A 168 -12.50 4.45 -7.39
N TRP A 169 -12.66 3.92 -6.18
CA TRP A 169 -13.06 2.54 -5.90
C TRP A 169 -13.98 2.53 -4.68
N THR A 170 -14.69 1.42 -4.48
CA THR A 170 -15.62 1.23 -3.35
C THR A 170 -15.44 -0.18 -2.79
N TRP A 171 -15.20 -0.27 -1.49
CA TRP A 171 -15.14 -1.55 -0.79
C TRP A 171 -16.53 -2.17 -0.62
N ALA A 172 -16.59 -3.48 -0.78
CA ALA A 172 -17.79 -4.25 -0.51
C ALA A 172 -18.13 -4.19 1.00
N PRO A 173 -19.40 -3.99 1.38
CA PRO A 173 -19.79 -3.92 2.80
C PRO A 173 -19.62 -5.26 3.53
N GLU A 174 -19.63 -6.37 2.77
CA GLU A 174 -19.36 -7.73 3.25
C GLU A 174 -18.14 -8.27 2.50
N VAL A 175 -17.24 -8.96 3.21
CA VAL A 175 -16.07 -9.59 2.61
C VAL A 175 -16.52 -10.90 1.94
N PRO A 176 -16.45 -11.00 0.60
CA PRO A 176 -17.02 -12.14 -0.12
C PRO A 176 -16.46 -13.48 0.36
N TRP A 177 -17.34 -14.47 0.41
CA TRP A 177 -17.06 -15.85 0.87
C TRP A 177 -16.72 -15.98 2.36
N THR A 178 -16.91 -14.94 3.15
CA THR A 178 -16.70 -14.95 4.60
C THR A 178 -17.90 -14.33 5.33
N PRO A 179 -18.04 -14.52 6.65
CA PRO A 179 -19.06 -13.83 7.45
C PRO A 179 -18.61 -12.42 7.89
N LEU A 180 -17.49 -11.90 7.37
CA LEU A 180 -16.93 -10.63 7.83
C LEU A 180 -17.56 -9.45 7.09
N THR A 181 -17.67 -8.35 7.80
CA THR A 181 -18.07 -7.02 7.30
C THR A 181 -16.84 -6.13 7.16
N ALA A 182 -16.90 -5.20 6.21
CA ALA A 182 -15.83 -4.26 5.91
C ALA A 182 -16.40 -2.85 5.77
N TRP A 183 -15.71 -1.86 6.36
CA TRP A 183 -16.02 -0.46 6.13
C TRP A 183 -15.44 0.01 4.79
N ASN A 184 -15.91 1.15 4.28
CA ASN A 184 -15.41 1.73 3.03
C ASN A 184 -14.58 2.99 3.33
N PRO A 185 -13.24 2.90 3.42
CA PRO A 185 -12.39 1.70 3.35
C PRO A 185 -12.17 1.05 4.73
N PRO A 186 -11.71 -0.22 4.80
CA PRO A 186 -11.33 -0.83 6.08
C PRO A 186 -10.18 -0.04 6.71
N LEU A 187 -10.28 0.20 8.03
CA LEU A 187 -9.32 1.07 8.73
C LEU A 187 -7.86 0.59 8.58
N LEU A 188 -7.68 -0.73 8.46
CA LEU A 188 -6.38 -1.40 8.42
C LEU A 188 -6.15 -2.13 7.09
N CYS A 189 -6.75 -1.69 5.99
CA CYS A 189 -6.42 -2.15 4.63
C CYS A 189 -4.91 -2.07 4.32
N GLY A 190 -4.18 -1.17 5.00
CA GLY A 190 -2.72 -1.10 5.05
C GLY A 190 -2.01 -2.42 5.42
N ALA A 191 -2.72 -3.40 5.98
CA ALA A 191 -2.18 -4.74 6.23
C ALA A 191 -1.80 -5.48 4.94
N PHE A 192 -2.56 -5.30 3.85
CA PHE A 192 -2.22 -5.88 2.55
C PHE A 192 -0.97 -5.23 1.95
N TYR A 193 -0.83 -3.91 2.12
CA TYR A 193 0.40 -3.18 1.75
C TYR A 193 1.59 -3.71 2.55
N GLY A 194 1.47 -3.81 3.87
CA GLY A 194 2.54 -4.35 4.72
C GLY A 194 2.91 -5.81 4.38
N LEU A 195 1.94 -6.62 3.97
CA LEU A 195 2.20 -7.98 3.46
C LEU A 195 2.97 -7.96 2.14
N GLY A 196 2.58 -7.11 1.19
CA GLY A 196 3.34 -6.89 -0.05
C GLY A 196 4.77 -6.45 0.23
N ASP A 197 4.96 -5.51 1.14
CA ASP A 197 6.26 -5.00 1.55
C ASP A 197 7.13 -6.09 2.20
N LEU A 198 6.53 -6.98 2.98
CA LEU A 198 7.21 -8.16 3.53
C LEU A 198 7.71 -9.08 2.40
N LEU A 199 6.86 -9.40 1.42
CA LEU A 199 7.22 -10.25 0.28
C LEU A 199 8.33 -9.63 -0.55
N VAL A 200 8.26 -8.33 -0.81
CA VAL A 200 9.30 -7.57 -1.51
C VAL A 200 10.61 -7.67 -0.74
N ASN A 201 10.63 -7.32 0.56
CA ASN A 201 11.84 -7.36 1.37
C ASN A 201 12.49 -8.75 1.39
N ILE A 202 11.72 -9.82 1.62
CA ILE A 202 12.26 -11.20 1.63
C ILE A 202 12.82 -11.58 0.25
N SER A 203 12.15 -11.19 -0.84
CA SER A 203 12.58 -11.53 -2.19
C SER A 203 13.83 -10.77 -2.65
N THR A 204 14.05 -9.57 -2.11
CA THR A 204 15.15 -8.68 -2.53
C THR A 204 16.33 -8.64 -1.57
N GLU A 205 16.21 -9.22 -0.38
CA GLU A 205 17.24 -9.22 0.68
C GLU A 205 18.61 -9.70 0.18
N LYS A 206 18.65 -10.75 -0.65
CA LYS A 206 19.89 -11.34 -1.21
C LYS A 206 20.68 -10.39 -2.12
N PHE A 207 20.06 -9.29 -2.56
CA PHE A 207 20.72 -8.28 -3.41
C PHE A 207 21.29 -7.12 -2.59
N ASN A 208 21.21 -7.18 -1.25
CA ASN A 208 21.91 -6.28 -0.34
C ASN A 208 23.44 -6.48 -0.36
N ASP A 209 23.89 -7.70 -0.62
CA ASP A 209 25.30 -8.10 -0.43
C ASP A 209 26.17 -7.97 -1.70
N ALA A 210 25.59 -7.57 -2.84
CA ALA A 210 26.29 -7.54 -4.12
C ALA A 210 27.01 -6.20 -4.42
N SER A 211 27.28 -5.37 -3.41
CA SER A 211 27.95 -4.07 -3.58
C SER A 211 29.34 -3.93 -2.92
N GLU A 212 30.02 -5.03 -2.60
CA GLU A 212 31.49 -5.01 -2.44
C GLU A 212 32.14 -6.03 -3.38
N PRO A 213 32.87 -5.59 -4.42
CA PRO A 213 34.13 -6.23 -4.70
C PRO A 213 35.13 -5.75 -3.64
N LEU A 214 35.60 -6.69 -2.82
CA LEU A 214 36.91 -6.60 -2.18
C LEU A 214 37.97 -6.42 -3.29
N GLY A 215 38.71 -5.31 -3.28
CA GLY A 215 39.88 -5.10 -4.15
C GLY A 215 39.92 -3.73 -4.81
#